data_AF-A0A382YNJ3-F1
#
_entry.id   AF-A0A382YNJ3-F1
#
_cell.length_a   1.000
_cell.length_b   1.000
_cell.length_c   1.000
_cell.angle_alpha   90.00
_cell.angle_beta   90.00
_cell.angle_gamma   90.00
#
_symmetry.space_group_name_H-M   'P 1'
#
loop_
_entity.id
_entity.type
_entity.pdbx_description
1 polymer ?
#
loop_
_entity_poly.entity_id
_entity_poly.type
_entity_poly.pdbx_seq_one_letter_code
_entity_poly.pdbx_strand_id
1 'polypeptide(L)'
;MLRWVLIFGLVVFGAHGSEQWPSFRGFHASGVLDKMNLPVEWDAKTGKGIRFKVAMPGLAHSSPIIWGDTLFLTTAVSSIADPTFKPGLYGAGTAAADRSVHE
;
A
#
# COMPACT_ATOMS: atom_id res chain seq x y z
N MET A 1 24.05 -8.66 -53.14
CA MET A 1 24.16 -7.67 -52.04
C MET A 1 22.80 -7.56 -51.38
N LEU A 2 22.59 -8.17 -50.21
CA LEU A 2 21.29 -8.20 -49.54
C LEU A 2 21.32 -7.20 -48.38
N ARG A 3 20.58 -6.09 -48.49
CA ARG A 3 20.44 -5.09 -47.42
C ARG A 3 19.38 -5.58 -46.43
N TRP A 4 19.78 -5.76 -45.19
CA TRP A 4 18.87 -5.98 -44.06
C TRP A 4 18.39 -4.62 -43.57
N VAL A 5 17.08 -4.38 -43.62
CA VAL A 5 16.46 -3.20 -43.00
C VAL A 5 15.99 -3.61 -41.61
N LEU A 6 16.65 -3.08 -40.58
CA LEU A 6 16.21 -3.22 -39.20
C LEU A 6 15.16 -2.15 -38.92
N ILE A 7 13.91 -2.56 -38.72
CA ILE A 7 12.84 -1.69 -38.24
C ILE A 7 12.94 -1.67 -36.71
N PHE A 8 13.40 -0.56 -36.16
CA PHE A 8 13.27 -0.28 -34.73
C PHE A 8 11.82 0.11 -34.43
N GLY A 9 11.02 -0.86 -33.97
CA GLY A 9 9.68 -0.61 -33.46
C GLY A 9 9.76 0.12 -32.12
N LEU A 10 9.12 1.29 -32.02
CA LEU A 10 8.93 2.00 -30.75
C LEU A 10 7.94 1.20 -29.89
N VAL A 11 8.42 0.54 -28.85
CA VAL A 11 7.56 -0.08 -27.84
C VAL A 11 7.07 1.02 -26.91
N VAL A 12 5.82 1.44 -27.08
CA VAL A 12 5.14 2.32 -26.14
C VAL A 12 4.64 1.44 -24.98
N PHE A 13 5.33 1.49 -23.84
CA PHE A 13 4.78 0.94 -22.60
C PHE A 13 3.66 1.86 -22.11
N GLY A 14 2.42 1.46 -22.37
CA GLY A 14 1.26 2.12 -21.77
C GLY A 14 1.26 1.90 -20.26
N ALA A 15 1.32 2.98 -19.48
CA ALA A 15 1.05 2.92 -18.05
C ALA A 15 -0.41 2.44 -17.86
N HIS A 16 -0.58 1.28 -17.25
CA HIS A 16 -1.88 0.71 -16.91
C HIS A 16 -2.46 1.52 -15.75
N GLY A 17 -3.10 2.66 -16.05
CA GLY A 17 -3.70 3.56 -15.06
C GLY A 17 -4.82 2.92 -14.23
N SER A 18 -5.38 1.79 -14.68
CA SER A 18 -6.45 1.05 -13.99
C SER A 18 -5.95 0.03 -12.96
N GLU A 19 -4.64 -0.16 -12.80
CA GLU A 19 -4.07 -1.11 -11.83
C GLU A 19 -3.45 -0.40 -10.62
N GLN A 20 -3.53 0.94 -10.57
CA GLN A 20 -2.90 1.76 -9.54
C GLN A 20 -3.87 2.10 -8.41
N TRP A 21 -3.32 2.28 -7.20
CA TRP A 21 -4.06 2.78 -6.05
C TRP A 21 -3.32 3.98 -5.45
N PRO A 22 -3.40 5.17 -6.07
CA PRO A 22 -2.43 6.25 -5.83
C PRO A 22 -2.68 7.08 -4.56
N SER A 23 -3.85 6.96 -3.94
CA SER A 23 -4.25 7.79 -2.79
C SER A 23 -5.22 7.06 -1.86
N PHE A 24 -5.63 7.72 -0.78
CA PHE A 24 -6.73 7.24 0.04
C PHE A 24 -7.96 6.97 -0.83
N ARG A 25 -8.50 5.75 -0.71
CA ARG A 25 -9.60 5.24 -1.55
C ARG A 25 -9.29 5.15 -3.05
N GLY A 26 -8.01 5.12 -3.43
CA GLY A 26 -7.59 4.84 -4.79
C GLY A 26 -7.93 5.96 -5.78
N PHE A 27 -8.06 5.59 -7.04
CA PHE A 27 -8.31 6.53 -8.14
C PHE A 27 -9.66 7.24 -7.96
N HIS A 28 -9.69 8.57 -8.15
CA HIS A 28 -10.86 9.42 -7.88
C HIS A 28 -11.48 9.27 -6.47
N ALA A 29 -10.73 8.74 -5.49
CA ALA A 29 -11.21 8.43 -4.14
C ALA A 29 -12.49 7.54 -4.13
N SER A 30 -12.67 6.70 -5.15
CA SER A 30 -13.88 5.88 -5.33
C SER A 30 -14.01 4.74 -4.32
N GLY A 31 -12.88 4.24 -3.81
CA GLY A 31 -12.81 3.07 -2.94
C GLY A 31 -13.00 1.74 -3.66
N VAL A 32 -13.02 1.73 -5.00
CA VAL A 32 -13.23 0.53 -5.81
C VAL A 32 -12.19 0.42 -6.91
N LEU A 33 -11.84 -0.81 -7.25
CA LEU A 33 -10.96 -1.15 -8.38
C LEU A 33 -11.64 -2.26 -9.18
N ASP A 34 -12.05 -1.95 -10.41
CA ASP A 34 -12.78 -2.89 -11.26
C ASP A 34 -11.84 -3.86 -11.97
N LYS A 35 -12.38 -5.02 -12.37
CA LYS A 35 -11.72 -6.01 -13.24
C LYS A 35 -10.43 -6.63 -12.67
N MET A 36 -10.27 -6.61 -11.36
CA MET A 36 -9.15 -7.27 -10.70
C MET A 36 -9.50 -8.71 -10.31
N ASN A 37 -8.60 -9.65 -10.60
CA ASN A 37 -8.74 -11.05 -10.17
C ASN A 37 -8.29 -11.22 -8.71
N LEU A 38 -9.01 -10.58 -7.79
CA LEU A 38 -8.71 -10.62 -6.36
C LEU A 38 -9.23 -11.92 -5.71
N PRO A 39 -8.55 -12.45 -4.69
CA PRO A 39 -9.03 -13.63 -3.97
C PRO A 39 -10.34 -13.32 -3.24
N VAL A 40 -11.39 -14.09 -3.53
CA VAL A 40 -12.70 -13.99 -2.87
C VAL A 40 -12.75 -14.68 -1.51
N GLU A 41 -11.76 -15.54 -1.22
CA GLU A 41 -11.61 -16.22 0.06
C GLU A 41 -10.21 -15.95 0.61
N TRP A 42 -10.15 -15.55 1.88
CA TRP A 42 -8.89 -15.32 2.59
C TRP A 42 -9.03 -15.64 4.07
N ASP A 43 -7.90 -16.00 4.71
CA ASP A 43 -7.85 -16.28 6.14
C ASP A 43 -6.50 -15.81 6.72
N ALA A 44 -6.56 -14.87 7.66
CA ALA A 44 -5.37 -14.31 8.31
C ALA A 44 -4.60 -15.31 9.18
N LYS A 45 -5.28 -16.28 9.79
CA LYS A 45 -4.68 -17.26 10.71
C LYS A 45 -3.94 -18.35 9.94
N THR A 46 -4.58 -18.93 8.94
CA THR A 46 -4.03 -20.02 8.11
C THR A 46 -3.14 -19.51 6.98
N GLY A 47 -3.34 -18.26 6.54
CA GLY A 47 -2.63 -17.67 5.41
C GLY A 47 -3.30 -17.90 4.05
N LYS A 48 -4.46 -18.56 3.99
CA LYS A 48 -5.20 -18.73 2.73
C LYS A 48 -5.45 -17.38 2.06
N GLY A 49 -5.18 -17.28 0.76
CA GLY A 49 -5.38 -16.05 -0.02
C GLY A 49 -4.41 -14.90 0.30
N ILE A 50 -3.40 -15.11 1.15
CA ILE A 50 -2.39 -14.10 1.50
C ILE A 50 -1.09 -14.37 0.74
N ARG A 51 -0.68 -13.42 -0.10
CA ARG A 51 0.55 -13.55 -0.90
C ARG A 51 1.83 -13.39 -0.08
N PHE A 52 1.84 -12.46 0.88
CA PHE A 52 2.98 -12.21 1.74
C PHE A 52 2.56 -11.58 3.07
N LYS A 53 3.43 -11.67 4.06
CA LYS A 53 3.35 -10.97 5.34
C LYS A 53 4.73 -10.40 5.66
N VAL A 54 4.78 -9.20 6.20
CA VAL A 54 6.02 -8.53 6.60
C VAL A 54 5.80 -7.94 7.99
N ALA A 55 6.75 -8.16 8.90
CA ALA A 55 6.75 -7.48 10.19
C ALA A 55 7.07 -6.00 9.96
N MET A 56 6.19 -5.11 10.46
CA MET A 56 6.35 -3.67 10.32
C MET A 56 6.59 -3.07 11.71
N PRO A 57 7.64 -2.25 11.91
CA PRO A 57 7.86 -1.59 13.18
C PRO A 57 6.85 -0.47 13.42
N GLY A 58 6.62 -0.14 14.68
CA GLY A 58 5.80 1.00 15.07
C GLY A 58 4.28 0.78 14.96
N LEU A 59 3.54 1.85 15.20
CA LEU A 59 2.07 1.90 15.06
C LEU A 59 1.70 2.55 13.72
N ALA A 60 0.73 1.98 13.02
CA ALA A 60 0.26 2.52 11.74
C ALA A 60 -1.26 2.64 11.68
N HIS A 61 -1.75 3.82 11.30
CA HIS A 61 -3.14 4.08 10.88
C HIS A 61 -3.18 4.54 9.41
N SER A 62 -2.17 4.15 8.64
CA SER A 62 -1.97 4.59 7.27
C SER A 62 -3.00 3.96 6.32
N SER A 63 -3.18 4.61 5.17
CA SER A 63 -3.89 4.05 4.03
C SER A 63 -2.86 3.78 2.94
N PRO A 64 -2.24 2.58 2.91
CA PRO A 64 -1.19 2.27 1.95
C PRO A 64 -1.65 2.48 0.51
N ILE A 65 -0.72 2.92 -0.33
CA ILE A 65 -0.93 3.17 -1.75
C ILE A 65 -0.08 2.21 -2.58
N ILE A 66 -0.51 1.94 -3.81
CA ILE A 66 0.19 1.07 -4.75
C ILE A 66 0.46 1.86 -6.02
N TRP A 67 1.74 1.87 -6.43
CA TRP A 67 2.17 2.37 -7.72
C TRP A 67 3.11 1.39 -8.42
N GLY A 68 2.70 0.87 -9.58
CA GLY A 68 3.33 -0.27 -10.25
C GLY A 68 3.40 -1.48 -9.31
N ASP A 69 4.58 -2.07 -9.19
CA ASP A 69 4.85 -3.19 -8.30
C ASP A 69 5.27 -2.77 -6.88
N THR A 70 5.11 -1.49 -6.53
CA THR A 70 5.56 -0.94 -5.24
C THR A 70 4.39 -0.59 -4.34
N LEU A 71 4.43 -1.09 -3.10
CA LEU A 71 3.52 -0.71 -2.02
C LEU A 71 4.22 0.34 -1.14
N PHE A 72 3.57 1.49 -0.97
CA PHE A 72 4.03 2.54 -0.08
C PHE A 72 3.13 2.57 1.16
N LEU A 73 3.76 2.54 2.34
CA LEU A 73 3.11 2.56 3.64
C LEU A 73 3.90 3.49 4.55
N THR A 74 3.19 4.16 5.46
CA THR A 74 3.79 4.93 6.55
C THR A 74 3.48 4.30 7.89
N THR A 75 4.45 4.36 8.81
CA THR A 75 4.33 3.87 10.20
C THR A 75 5.00 4.87 11.14
N ALA A 76 4.54 4.93 12.39
CA ALA A 76 5.15 5.74 13.44
C ALA A 76 5.98 4.84 14.37
N VAL A 77 7.31 4.88 14.22
CA VAL A 77 8.25 4.08 15.02
C VAL A 77 8.60 4.84 16.29
N SER A 78 8.12 4.35 17.43
CA SER A 78 8.34 4.99 18.74
C SER A 78 9.65 4.53 19.40
N SER A 79 10.26 5.42 20.18
CA SER A 79 11.29 5.05 21.16
C SER A 79 10.71 4.59 22.50
N ILE A 80 9.38 4.65 22.68
CA ILE A 80 8.69 4.09 23.84
C ILE A 80 8.68 2.56 23.71
N ALA A 81 8.96 1.84 24.80
CA ALA A 81 9.13 0.38 24.76
C ALA A 81 7.86 -0.40 24.37
N ASP A 82 6.67 0.14 24.65
CA ASP A 82 5.38 -0.48 24.30
C ASP A 82 4.39 0.60 23.87
N PRO A 83 4.53 1.13 22.64
CA PRO A 83 3.63 2.16 22.15
C PRO A 83 2.26 1.52 21.89
N THR A 84 1.22 2.05 22.54
CA THR A 84 -0.14 1.53 22.42
C THR A 84 -1.09 2.54 21.78
N PHE A 85 -2.14 2.02 21.15
CA PHE A 85 -3.27 2.79 20.64
C PHE A 85 -4.54 2.40 21.39
N LYS A 86 -5.41 3.37 21.69
CA LYS A 86 -6.72 3.14 22.33
C LYS A 86 -7.82 3.21 21.25
N PRO A 87 -8.34 2.07 20.75
CA PRO A 87 -9.28 2.03 19.62
C PRO A 87 -10.76 2.21 20.04
N GLY A 88 -11.39 3.36 19.83
CA GLY A 88 -12.84 3.53 20.10
C GLY A 88 -13.25 4.94 20.51
N LEU A 89 -14.53 5.11 20.89
CA LEU A 89 -15.09 6.39 21.33
C LEU A 89 -14.75 6.63 22.80
N TYR A 90 -13.59 7.23 23.08
CA TYR A 90 -13.13 7.53 24.44
C TYR A 90 -12.73 9.00 24.57
N GLY A 91 -13.57 9.78 25.27
CA GLY A 91 -13.23 11.13 25.71
C GLY A 91 -12.86 12.11 24.58
N ALA A 92 -12.00 13.08 24.92
CA ALA A 92 -11.75 14.29 24.14
C ALA A 92 -10.82 14.12 22.90
N GLY A 93 -10.40 12.90 22.55
CA GLY A 93 -9.53 12.66 21.38
C GLY A 93 -8.15 13.32 21.46
N THR A 94 -7.51 13.30 22.63
CA THR A 94 -6.20 13.94 22.80
C THR A 94 -5.08 13.19 22.07
N ALA A 95 -4.05 13.92 21.65
CA ALA A 95 -2.87 13.33 21.01
C ALA A 95 -2.14 12.34 21.93
N ALA A 96 -1.46 11.36 21.33
CA ALA A 96 -0.55 10.49 22.07
C ALA A 96 0.57 11.30 22.75
N ALA A 97 1.06 10.80 23.89
CA ALA A 97 2.19 11.41 24.61
C ALA A 97 3.54 11.14 23.93
N ASP A 98 3.56 10.37 22.84
CA ASP A 98 4.76 10.08 22.08
C ASP A 98 5.36 11.36 21.49
N ARG A 99 6.66 11.57 21.73
CA ARG A 99 7.48 12.68 21.24
C ARG A 99 8.79 12.17 20.64
N SER A 100 8.81 10.91 20.20
CA SER A 100 9.95 10.32 19.52
C SER A 100 10.36 11.17 18.33
N VAL A 101 11.66 11.37 18.15
CA VAL A 101 12.20 12.04 16.97
C VAL A 101 12.30 10.99 15.86
N HIS A 102 11.73 11.31 14.70
CA HIS A 102 11.79 10.45 13.52
C HIS A 102 12.70 11.11 12.47
N GLU A 103 13.57 10.30 11.84
CA GLU A 103 14.45 10.71 10.73
C GLU A 103 13.91 10.22 9.38
#